data_AF-A7HS56-F1
#
_entry.id   AF-A7HS56-F1
#
_cell.length_a   1.000
_cell.length_b   1.000
_cell.length_c   1.000
_cell.angle_alpha   90.00
_cell.angle_beta   90.00
_cell.angle_gamma   90.00
#
_symmetry.space_group_name_H-M   'P 1'
#
loop_
_entity.id
_entity.type
_entity.pdbx_description
1 polymer ?
#
loop_
_entity_poly.entity_id
_entity_poly.type
_entity_poly.pdbx_seq_one_letter_code
_entity_poly.pdbx_strand_id
1 'polypeptide(L)'
;MFYRAERFRPEQLFREEIPAVFIENEQTSLKNLSMTGIAVQSSRLEGWDERIGSEIPLEFRVGNARLFGGAGRVRRVETQGLRAVVGVEFTSGYLDIPNIVSTHDNLVLANALADPAFATSEGILPEFLQLCTEIVNTFRSYKSVLENYEARLTATGAEREKLLLEALIACEDRIVPQWKELWYRGNDILAPVWSNPAILARHKRYAERVLTPDFMPGAVMKRCYEKPLGYPGDYQIMNYVYEWQRVGNTPYEKLLHRIGIETGACVGTRLRMTQKLIAARVAEQPGDTPLNIANLGCGSAYEVYDYLKIDHLPRPVNFTLIDQDDRALTHAYEHAYPEVIRHAGRAKVQCLQASFAQLLKAGALFQALPPQDVIYSLGLYDYLSARRARALTHDLYAQVKPGGKLILANVKKGRESCEWPLEFVTDWSLIYRTEEDMRALVEGLNVESVTVEVDATQCIYLMVVDKPA
;
A
#
# COMPACT_ATOMS: atom_id res chain seq x y z
N MET A 1 12.63 -44.93 -1.75
CA MET A 1 11.82 -43.74 -1.38
C MET A 1 12.67 -42.94 -0.39
N PHE A 2 13.24 -41.81 -0.82
CA PHE A 2 14.06 -40.99 0.07
C PHE A 2 13.15 -40.11 0.91
N TYR A 3 13.23 -40.20 2.24
CA TYR A 3 12.54 -39.30 3.14
C TYR A 3 13.10 -37.88 2.92
N ARG A 4 12.24 -36.93 2.56
CA ARG A 4 12.62 -35.53 2.37
C ARG A 4 12.26 -34.79 3.66
N ALA A 5 13.27 -34.21 4.30
CA ALA A 5 13.03 -33.40 5.49
C ALA A 5 12.04 -32.26 5.17
N GLU A 6 11.17 -31.97 6.12
CA GLU A 6 10.25 -30.84 6.04
C GLU A 6 11.03 -29.55 5.80
N ARG A 7 10.52 -28.70 4.91
CA ARG A 7 11.12 -27.41 4.58
C ARG A 7 10.21 -26.30 5.05
N PHE A 8 10.79 -25.34 5.75
CA PHE A 8 10.10 -24.17 6.27
C PHE A 8 10.48 -22.96 5.46
N ARG A 9 9.53 -22.02 5.31
CA ARG A 9 9.85 -20.66 4.89
C ARG A 9 10.38 -19.88 6.10
N PRO A 10 11.34 -18.96 5.92
CA PRO A 10 11.94 -18.25 7.05
C PRO A 10 10.90 -17.49 7.89
N GLU A 11 9.89 -16.91 7.26
CA GLU A 11 8.85 -16.12 7.93
C GLU A 11 7.94 -16.97 8.83
N GLN A 12 7.97 -18.31 8.66
CA GLN A 12 7.24 -19.24 9.53
C GLN A 12 8.00 -19.54 10.82
N LEU A 13 9.32 -19.37 10.82
CA LEU A 13 10.21 -19.76 11.92
C LEU A 13 10.76 -18.56 12.68
N PHE A 14 11.21 -17.53 11.96
CA PHE A 14 11.91 -16.39 12.54
C PHE A 14 11.02 -15.16 12.50
N ARG A 15 10.71 -14.61 13.68
CA ARG A 15 9.92 -13.39 13.84
C ARG A 15 10.84 -12.19 13.96
N GLU A 16 10.36 -11.01 13.56
CA GLU A 16 11.05 -9.71 13.62
C GLU A 16 12.26 -9.58 12.67
N GLU A 17 13.22 -10.49 12.74
CA GLU A 17 14.43 -10.48 11.91
C GLU A 17 14.60 -11.85 11.22
N ILE A 18 14.84 -11.87 9.91
CA ILE A 18 15.22 -13.09 9.21
C ILE A 18 16.74 -13.20 9.23
N PRO A 19 17.33 -14.32 9.67
CA PRO A 19 18.78 -14.49 9.67
C PRO A 19 19.39 -14.27 8.29
N ALA A 20 20.44 -13.45 8.24
CA ALA A 20 21.26 -13.32 7.05
C ALA A 20 22.09 -14.59 6.85
N VAL A 21 22.13 -15.12 5.64
CA VAL A 21 22.98 -16.27 5.30
C VAL A 21 24.19 -15.79 4.54
N PHE A 22 25.35 -15.97 5.15
CA PHE A 22 26.64 -15.71 4.52
C PHE A 22 27.14 -17.00 3.88
N ILE A 23 27.44 -16.96 2.59
CA ILE A 23 28.17 -18.03 1.90
C ILE A 23 29.50 -17.43 1.50
N GLU A 24 30.59 -17.95 2.06
CA GLU A 24 31.92 -17.34 1.99
C GLU A 24 31.88 -15.86 2.43
N ASN A 25 32.01 -14.92 1.49
CA ASN A 25 31.98 -13.47 1.74
C ASN A 25 30.71 -12.80 1.19
N GLU A 26 29.74 -13.57 0.68
CA GLU A 26 28.49 -13.03 0.12
C GLU A 26 27.36 -13.14 1.14
N GLN A 27 26.69 -12.02 1.42
CA GLN A 27 25.42 -12.01 2.13
C GLN A 27 24.28 -12.36 1.16
N THR A 28 23.56 -13.43 1.46
CA THR A 28 22.44 -13.96 0.66
C THR A 28 21.13 -13.93 1.44
N SER A 29 20.00 -13.97 0.73
CA SER A 29 18.68 -14.00 1.34
C SER A 29 18.19 -15.45 1.48
N LEU A 30 17.83 -15.87 2.68
CA LEU A 30 17.27 -17.20 2.92
C LEU A 30 15.88 -17.30 2.26
N LYS A 31 15.64 -18.37 1.49
CA LYS A 31 14.34 -18.64 0.83
C LYS A 31 13.56 -19.76 1.50
N ASN A 32 14.25 -20.77 1.97
CA ASN A 32 13.70 -21.82 2.81
C ASN A 32 14.84 -22.63 3.42
N LEU A 33 14.53 -23.31 4.52
CA LEU A 33 15.47 -24.14 5.27
C LEU A 33 14.82 -25.44 5.71
N SER A 34 15.66 -26.41 5.99
CA SER A 34 15.31 -27.71 6.59
C SER A 34 16.47 -28.17 7.45
N MET A 35 16.26 -29.24 8.20
CA MET A 35 17.30 -29.83 9.03
C MET A 35 18.61 -30.13 8.25
N THR A 36 18.53 -30.48 6.97
CA THR A 36 19.68 -30.96 6.17
C THR A 36 20.12 -30.01 5.06
N GLY A 37 19.53 -28.82 4.94
CA GLY A 37 19.95 -27.87 3.91
C GLY A 37 19.01 -26.70 3.70
N ILE A 38 19.43 -25.78 2.85
CA ILE A 38 18.78 -24.50 2.59
C ILE A 38 18.64 -24.19 1.11
N ALA A 39 17.78 -23.24 0.80
CA ALA A 39 17.81 -22.52 -0.46
C ALA A 39 18.03 -21.03 -0.14
N VAL A 40 18.98 -20.41 -0.84
CA VAL A 40 19.25 -18.98 -0.73
C VAL A 40 19.09 -18.30 -2.08
N GLN A 41 18.77 -17.01 -2.06
CA GLN A 41 18.83 -16.16 -3.23
C GLN A 41 20.11 -15.32 -3.16
N SER A 42 21.00 -15.58 -4.10
CA SER A 42 22.24 -14.85 -4.29
C SER A 42 21.97 -13.55 -5.06
N SER A 43 22.79 -12.55 -4.74
CA SER A 43 22.87 -11.29 -5.47
C SER A 43 23.66 -11.42 -6.78
N ARG A 44 24.47 -12.47 -6.90
CA ARG A 44 25.29 -12.81 -8.07
C ARG A 44 24.52 -13.75 -9.00
N LEU A 45 24.60 -13.47 -10.30
CA LEU A 45 23.99 -14.27 -11.36
C LEU A 45 24.91 -15.38 -11.87
N GLU A 46 26.19 -15.09 -12.00
CA GLU A 46 27.16 -15.92 -12.71
C GLU A 46 28.05 -16.72 -11.75
N GLY A 47 28.56 -17.86 -12.23
CA GLY A 47 29.53 -18.71 -11.52
C GLY A 47 28.93 -19.76 -10.60
N TRP A 48 27.62 -19.71 -10.28
CA TRP A 48 26.98 -20.72 -9.45
C TRP A 48 26.83 -22.08 -10.14
N ASP A 49 26.57 -22.11 -11.45
CA ASP A 49 26.41 -23.36 -12.20
C ASP A 49 27.71 -24.19 -12.22
N GLU A 50 28.86 -23.54 -12.29
CA GLU A 50 30.18 -24.17 -12.21
C GLU A 50 30.50 -24.72 -10.81
N ARG A 51 29.77 -24.27 -9.80
CA ARG A 51 29.93 -24.67 -8.40
C ARG A 51 29.06 -25.85 -8.02
N ILE A 52 28.22 -26.38 -8.91
CA ILE A 52 27.39 -27.54 -8.59
C ILE A 52 28.28 -28.72 -8.18
N GLY A 53 28.01 -29.29 -7.01
CA GLY A 53 28.79 -30.36 -6.40
C GLY A 53 29.96 -29.90 -5.54
N SER A 54 30.32 -28.61 -5.57
CA SER A 54 31.36 -28.04 -4.72
C SER A 54 30.90 -27.87 -3.28
N GLU A 55 31.82 -28.00 -2.33
CA GLU A 55 31.59 -27.73 -0.92
C GLU A 55 31.91 -26.27 -0.60
N ILE A 56 31.04 -25.63 0.17
CA ILE A 56 31.07 -24.19 0.42
C ILE A 56 30.80 -23.92 1.92
N PRO A 57 31.56 -23.04 2.57
CA PRO A 57 31.27 -22.63 3.94
C PRO A 57 30.05 -21.72 3.96
N LEU A 58 29.22 -21.87 4.99
CA LEU A 58 28.05 -21.03 5.20
C LEU A 58 27.80 -20.73 6.68
N GLU A 59 27.21 -19.58 6.93
CA GLU A 59 26.93 -19.07 8.27
C GLU A 59 25.58 -18.36 8.29
N PHE A 60 24.82 -18.55 9.35
CA PHE A 60 23.60 -17.80 9.63
C PHE A 60 23.94 -16.78 10.70
N ARG A 61 23.55 -15.52 10.51
CA ARG A 61 23.76 -14.46 11.48
C ARG A 61 22.48 -13.68 11.78
N VAL A 62 22.38 -13.20 13.02
CA VAL A 62 21.38 -12.24 13.50
C VAL A 62 22.17 -11.04 14.02
N GLY A 63 22.05 -9.89 13.36
CA GLY A 63 23.02 -8.81 13.51
C GLY A 63 24.46 -9.30 13.28
N ASN A 64 25.33 -9.15 14.30
CA ASN A 64 26.72 -9.60 14.27
C ASN A 64 26.95 -10.98 14.89
N ALA A 65 25.92 -11.59 15.51
CA ALA A 65 26.06 -12.85 16.22
C ALA A 65 25.85 -14.04 15.28
N ARG A 66 26.70 -15.06 15.42
CA ARG A 66 26.59 -16.33 14.70
C ARG A 66 25.48 -17.19 15.29
N LEU A 67 24.45 -17.48 14.49
CA LEU A 67 23.34 -18.37 14.84
C LEU A 67 23.65 -19.83 14.48
N PHE A 68 24.25 -20.05 13.31
CA PHE A 68 24.70 -21.37 12.84
C PHE A 68 25.92 -21.17 11.94
N GLY A 69 26.80 -22.17 11.84
CA GLY A 69 27.65 -22.24 10.66
C GLY A 69 28.24 -23.61 10.47
N GLY A 70 28.52 -23.92 9.22
CA GLY A 70 29.01 -25.21 8.77
C GLY A 70 29.43 -25.11 7.31
N ALA A 71 29.39 -26.24 6.64
CA ALA A 71 29.64 -26.36 5.21
C ALA A 71 28.48 -27.09 4.56
N GLY A 72 28.26 -26.79 3.28
CA GLY A 72 27.30 -27.50 2.49
C GLY A 72 27.75 -27.66 1.05
N ARG A 73 27.15 -28.62 0.37
CA ARG A 73 27.38 -28.88 -1.04
C ARG A 73 26.30 -28.21 -1.87
N VAL A 74 26.71 -27.48 -2.91
CA VAL A 74 25.76 -26.93 -3.88
C VAL A 74 25.14 -28.10 -4.65
N ARG A 75 23.82 -28.26 -4.55
CA ARG A 75 23.08 -29.34 -5.23
C ARG A 75 22.25 -28.86 -6.40
N ARG A 76 21.79 -27.61 -6.36
CA ARG A 76 20.95 -27.03 -7.40
C ARG A 76 21.21 -25.54 -7.54
N VAL A 77 21.13 -25.04 -8.76
CA VAL A 77 21.12 -23.62 -9.10
C VAL A 77 19.94 -23.40 -10.04
N GLU A 78 19.14 -22.37 -9.78
CA GLU A 78 18.05 -21.95 -10.65
C GLU A 78 18.09 -20.44 -10.86
N THR A 79 18.11 -20.02 -12.11
CA THR A 79 18.13 -18.60 -12.48
C THR A 79 16.71 -18.05 -12.50
N GLN A 80 16.45 -16.99 -11.71
CA GLN A 80 15.18 -16.26 -11.69
C GLN A 80 15.43 -14.79 -12.01
N GLY A 81 15.32 -14.43 -13.29
CA GLY A 81 15.56 -13.07 -13.77
C GLY A 81 17.01 -12.65 -13.54
N LEU A 82 17.23 -11.62 -12.71
CA LEU A 82 18.56 -11.10 -12.37
C LEU A 82 19.15 -11.69 -11.07
N ARG A 83 18.64 -12.84 -10.59
CA ARG A 83 19.11 -13.48 -9.35
C ARG A 83 19.21 -14.99 -9.52
N ALA A 84 20.12 -15.62 -8.79
CA ALA A 84 20.24 -17.08 -8.72
C ALA A 84 19.69 -17.61 -7.39
N VAL A 85 18.91 -18.69 -7.45
CA VAL A 85 18.48 -19.46 -6.28
C VAL A 85 19.38 -20.68 -6.16
N VAL A 86 20.12 -20.77 -5.06
CA VAL A 86 21.12 -21.81 -4.81
C VAL A 86 20.62 -22.74 -3.71
N GLY A 87 20.46 -24.02 -4.04
CA GLY A 87 20.13 -25.09 -3.10
C GLY A 87 21.40 -25.73 -2.55
N VAL A 88 21.56 -25.65 -1.23
CA VAL A 88 22.74 -26.16 -0.52
C VAL A 88 22.32 -27.25 0.46
N GLU A 89 22.93 -28.43 0.36
CA GLU A 89 22.78 -29.53 1.31
C GLU A 89 23.91 -29.47 2.33
N PHE A 90 23.63 -29.55 3.62
CA PHE A 90 24.67 -29.52 4.64
C PHE A 90 25.52 -30.78 4.58
N THR A 91 26.84 -30.58 4.58
CA THR A 91 27.85 -31.64 4.67
C THR A 91 28.51 -31.65 6.04
N SER A 92 28.41 -30.56 6.81
CA SER A 92 28.76 -30.51 8.22
C SER A 92 27.68 -29.83 9.06
N GLY A 93 27.33 -30.48 10.17
CA GLY A 93 26.22 -30.06 11.05
C GLY A 93 24.83 -30.33 10.46
N TYR A 94 23.81 -29.96 11.23
CA TYR A 94 22.40 -29.96 10.84
C TYR A 94 21.67 -28.86 11.62
N LEU A 95 20.50 -28.45 11.14
CA LEU A 95 19.65 -27.51 11.87
C LEU A 95 18.64 -28.25 12.73
N ASP A 96 18.86 -28.22 14.04
CA ASP A 96 17.79 -28.47 15.00
C ASP A 96 16.82 -27.28 14.94
N ILE A 97 15.68 -27.47 14.27
CA ILE A 97 14.73 -26.39 13.97
C ILE A 97 14.17 -25.74 15.26
N PRO A 98 13.71 -26.49 16.27
CA PRO A 98 13.34 -25.90 17.56
C PRO A 98 14.47 -25.11 18.22
N ASN A 99 15.69 -25.67 18.27
CA ASN A 99 16.80 -25.02 18.97
C ASN A 99 17.30 -23.77 18.24
N ILE A 100 17.35 -23.77 16.90
CA ILE A 100 17.78 -22.60 16.13
C ILE A 100 16.77 -21.45 16.25
N VAL A 101 15.47 -21.73 16.32
CA VAL A 101 14.43 -20.72 16.58
C VAL A 101 14.61 -20.14 17.98
N SER A 102 14.79 -20.97 19.01
CA SER A 102 15.02 -20.46 20.37
C SER A 102 16.32 -19.65 20.51
N THR A 103 17.41 -20.10 19.87
CA THR A 103 18.68 -19.37 19.87
C THR A 103 18.55 -18.04 19.12
N HIS A 104 17.84 -18.05 18.00
CA HIS A 104 17.49 -16.85 17.24
C HIS A 104 16.75 -15.84 18.12
N ASP A 105 15.69 -16.24 18.79
CA ASP A 105 14.86 -15.33 19.60
C ASP A 105 15.67 -14.72 20.77
N ASN A 106 16.56 -15.51 21.38
CA ASN A 106 17.50 -15.00 22.39
C ASN A 106 18.50 -14.00 21.82
N LEU A 107 19.02 -14.22 20.61
CA LEU A 107 19.93 -13.29 19.94
C LEU A 107 19.22 -11.99 19.54
N VAL A 108 17.98 -12.07 19.05
CA VAL A 108 17.16 -10.88 18.74
C VAL A 108 16.94 -10.07 20.01
N LEU A 109 16.54 -10.71 21.11
CA LEU A 109 16.39 -10.04 22.42
C LEU A 109 17.70 -9.39 22.88
N ALA A 110 18.81 -10.13 22.87
CA ALA A 110 20.10 -9.63 23.31
C ALA A 110 20.56 -8.45 22.45
N ASN A 111 20.41 -8.52 21.13
CA ASN A 111 20.72 -7.43 20.21
C ASN A 111 19.85 -6.20 20.48
N ALA A 112 18.55 -6.38 20.70
CA ALA A 112 17.63 -5.29 21.01
C ALA A 112 17.99 -4.59 22.33
N LEU A 113 18.34 -5.34 23.37
CA LEU A 113 18.75 -4.78 24.67
C LEU A 113 20.15 -4.16 24.64
N ALA A 114 21.03 -4.61 23.74
CA ALA A 114 22.37 -4.06 23.55
C ALA A 114 22.39 -2.81 22.67
N ASP A 115 21.30 -2.50 21.96
CA ASP A 115 21.18 -1.28 21.16
C ASP A 115 21.29 -0.05 22.08
N PRO A 116 22.29 0.84 21.90
CA PRO A 116 22.40 2.07 22.69
C PRO A 116 21.18 3.00 22.52
N ALA A 117 20.40 2.83 21.45
CA ALA A 117 19.15 3.55 21.21
C ALA A 117 17.92 2.88 21.89
N PHE A 118 18.11 1.76 22.60
CA PHE A 118 17.03 1.09 23.33
C PHE A 118 16.47 1.97 24.44
N ALA A 119 15.14 2.04 24.54
CA ALA A 119 14.40 2.81 25.55
C ALA A 119 14.80 4.30 25.70
N THR A 120 15.47 4.90 24.72
CA THR A 120 15.82 6.32 24.70
C THR A 120 15.05 7.09 23.62
N SER A 121 14.95 8.41 23.81
CA SER A 121 14.48 9.39 22.83
C SER A 121 15.64 10.26 22.29
N GLU A 122 16.89 9.88 22.57
CA GLU A 122 18.06 10.61 22.09
C GLU A 122 18.15 10.62 20.56
N GLY A 123 18.39 11.80 20.01
CA GLY A 123 18.44 12.04 18.57
C GLY A 123 17.06 12.13 17.90
N ILE A 124 15.96 12.13 18.68
CA ILE A 124 14.65 12.52 18.19
C ILE A 124 14.50 14.04 18.28
N LEU A 125 13.92 14.66 17.26
CA LEU A 125 13.63 16.09 17.24
C LEU A 125 12.77 16.50 18.45
N PRO A 126 13.16 17.49 19.27
CA PRO A 126 12.39 17.93 20.43
C PRO A 126 10.95 18.32 20.08
N GLU A 127 10.75 18.98 18.95
CA GLU A 127 9.43 19.38 18.45
C GLU A 127 8.57 18.15 18.10
N PHE A 128 9.20 17.07 17.63
CA PHE A 128 8.50 15.81 17.37
C PHE A 128 8.11 15.09 18.66
N LEU A 129 8.95 15.13 19.70
CA LEU A 129 8.60 14.60 21.04
C LEU A 129 7.39 15.34 21.62
N GLN A 130 7.38 16.66 21.50
CA GLN A 130 6.25 17.50 21.92
C GLN A 130 4.99 17.16 21.12
N LEU A 131 5.08 17.08 19.78
CA LEU A 131 3.96 16.70 18.92
C LEU A 131 3.38 15.34 19.32
N CYS A 132 4.24 14.34 19.54
CA CYS A 132 3.78 13.02 19.95
C CYS A 132 2.99 13.07 21.27
N THR A 133 3.49 13.83 22.24
CA THR A 133 2.83 14.01 23.54
C THR A 133 1.48 14.69 23.39
N GLU A 134 1.37 15.72 22.55
CA GLU A 134 0.11 16.42 22.27
C GLU A 134 -0.92 15.51 21.59
N ILE A 135 -0.50 14.68 20.63
CA ILE A 135 -1.37 13.71 19.96
C ILE A 135 -1.93 12.70 20.96
N VAL A 136 -1.05 12.07 21.75
CA VAL A 136 -1.45 11.08 22.77
C VAL A 136 -2.40 11.70 23.79
N ASN A 137 -2.09 12.90 24.29
CA ASN A 137 -2.95 13.61 25.22
C ASN A 137 -4.32 13.92 24.61
N THR A 138 -4.36 14.36 23.35
CA THR A 138 -5.60 14.64 22.62
C THR A 138 -6.45 13.37 22.54
N PHE A 139 -5.91 12.28 21.99
CA PHE A 139 -6.65 11.04 21.78
C PHE A 139 -7.17 10.44 23.08
N ARG A 140 -6.33 10.40 24.13
CA ARG A 140 -6.73 9.87 25.43
C ARG A 140 -7.75 10.76 26.15
N SER A 141 -7.74 12.06 25.90
CA SER A 141 -8.78 12.97 26.41
C SER A 141 -10.15 12.67 25.80
N TYR A 142 -10.23 12.51 24.48
CA TYR A 142 -11.48 12.13 23.81
C TYR A 142 -11.95 10.73 24.20
N LYS A 143 -11.01 9.79 24.39
CA LYS A 143 -11.31 8.45 24.92
C LYS A 143 -12.02 8.55 26.26
N SER A 144 -11.41 9.23 27.23
CA SER A 144 -11.95 9.39 28.58
C SER A 144 -13.32 10.07 28.56
N VAL A 145 -13.51 11.11 27.75
CA VAL A 145 -14.82 11.80 27.65
C VAL A 145 -15.90 10.87 27.11
N LEU A 146 -15.63 10.14 26.02
CA LEU A 146 -16.61 9.24 25.41
C LEU A 146 -16.92 8.04 26.29
N GLU A 147 -15.92 7.40 26.89
CA GLU A 147 -16.12 6.26 27.80
C GLU A 147 -16.95 6.68 29.03
N ASN A 148 -16.66 7.85 29.60
CA ASN A 148 -17.43 8.37 30.73
C ASN A 148 -18.86 8.77 30.35
N TYR A 149 -19.07 9.31 29.14
CA TYR A 149 -20.40 9.61 28.64
C TYR A 149 -21.20 8.32 28.44
N GLU A 150 -20.60 7.34 27.77
CA GLU A 150 -21.22 6.05 27.50
C GLU A 150 -21.59 5.29 28.77
N ALA A 151 -20.71 5.30 29.78
CA ALA A 151 -20.93 4.63 31.07
C ALA A 151 -22.09 5.25 31.88
N ARG A 152 -22.42 6.53 31.66
CA ARG A 152 -23.55 7.21 32.34
C ARG A 152 -24.87 7.08 31.60
N LEU A 153 -24.88 6.59 30.36
CA LEU A 153 -26.11 6.46 29.57
C LEU A 153 -27.00 5.36 30.15
N THR A 154 -28.20 5.74 30.56
CA THR A 154 -29.27 4.82 30.96
C THR A 154 -30.18 4.43 29.79
N ALA A 155 -30.18 5.21 28.71
CA ALA A 155 -30.97 4.94 27.51
C ALA A 155 -30.56 3.61 26.85
N THR A 156 -31.52 2.95 26.19
CA THR A 156 -31.32 1.69 25.47
C THR A 156 -31.91 1.75 24.05
N GLY A 157 -31.59 0.77 23.20
CA GLY A 157 -32.11 0.69 21.83
C GLY A 157 -31.82 1.94 20.99
N ALA A 158 -32.80 2.34 20.17
CA ALA A 158 -32.67 3.45 19.22
C ALA A 158 -32.36 4.81 19.89
N GLU A 159 -32.85 5.04 21.12
CA GLU A 159 -32.55 6.28 21.85
C GLU A 159 -31.07 6.35 22.22
N ARG A 160 -30.50 5.24 22.70
CA ARG A 160 -29.06 5.14 22.99
C ARG A 160 -28.23 5.41 21.75
N GLU A 161 -28.58 4.79 20.63
CA GLU A 161 -27.87 4.94 19.36
C GLU A 161 -27.88 6.40 18.88
N LYS A 162 -29.01 7.08 19.00
CA LYS A 162 -29.14 8.50 18.68
C LYS A 162 -28.25 9.37 19.56
N LEU A 163 -28.28 9.18 20.88
CA LEU A 163 -27.46 9.95 21.84
C LEU A 163 -25.95 9.75 21.60
N LEU A 164 -25.53 8.51 21.32
CA LEU A 164 -24.15 8.20 20.98
C LEU A 164 -23.72 8.86 19.66
N LEU A 165 -24.60 8.88 18.66
CA LEU A 165 -24.32 9.54 17.39
C LEU A 165 -24.16 11.06 17.57
N GLU A 166 -25.04 11.70 18.34
CA GLU A 166 -24.94 13.14 18.65
C GLU A 166 -23.63 13.46 19.39
N ALA A 167 -23.25 12.64 20.37
CA ALA A 167 -21.98 12.80 21.08
C ALA A 167 -20.76 12.62 20.16
N LEU A 168 -20.82 11.66 19.22
CA LEU A 168 -19.77 11.46 18.22
C LEU A 168 -19.63 12.66 17.29
N ILE A 169 -20.73 13.18 16.74
CA ILE A 169 -20.72 14.36 15.87
C ILE A 169 -20.09 15.55 16.61
N ALA A 170 -20.48 15.80 17.87
CA ALA A 170 -19.90 16.88 18.67
C ALA A 170 -18.39 16.70 18.92
N CYS A 171 -17.92 15.45 19.07
CA CYS A 171 -16.49 15.15 19.17
C CYS A 171 -15.78 15.37 17.84
N GLU A 172 -16.35 14.90 16.73
CA GLU A 172 -15.82 15.03 15.37
C GLU A 172 -15.62 16.49 14.97
N ASP A 173 -16.63 17.33 15.22
CA ASP A 173 -16.59 18.77 14.92
C ASP A 173 -15.39 19.47 15.60
N ARG A 174 -14.94 18.95 16.73
CA ARG A 174 -13.79 19.49 17.49
C ARG A 174 -12.48 18.80 17.16
N ILE A 175 -12.42 17.47 17.11
CA ILE A 175 -11.17 16.72 16.97
C ILE A 175 -10.64 16.76 15.55
N VAL A 176 -11.50 16.81 14.52
CA VAL A 176 -11.03 16.75 13.12
C VAL A 176 -10.18 17.98 12.76
N PRO A 177 -10.58 19.23 13.07
CA PRO A 177 -9.72 20.39 12.87
C PRO A 177 -8.42 20.34 13.70
N GLN A 178 -8.50 19.87 14.96
CA GLN A 178 -7.32 19.70 15.82
C GLN A 178 -6.33 18.70 15.23
N TRP A 179 -6.83 17.59 14.70
CA TRP A 179 -6.02 16.57 14.06
C TRP A 179 -5.35 17.08 12.79
N LYS A 180 -6.06 17.85 11.95
CA LYS A 180 -5.46 18.46 10.75
C LYS A 180 -4.29 19.39 11.09
N GLU A 181 -4.40 20.18 12.16
CA GLU A 181 -3.31 21.02 12.62
C GLU A 181 -2.10 20.20 13.11
N LEU A 182 -2.33 19.18 13.96
CA LEU A 182 -1.28 18.28 14.43
C LEU A 182 -0.60 17.54 13.28
N TRP A 183 -1.38 17.09 12.30
CA TRP A 183 -0.91 16.47 11.07
C TRP A 183 -0.03 17.43 10.28
N TYR A 184 -0.49 18.61 9.92
CA TYR A 184 0.29 19.52 9.07
C TYR A 184 1.57 20.00 9.76
N ARG A 185 1.50 20.28 11.06
CA ARG A 185 2.67 20.61 11.87
C ARG A 185 3.67 19.45 11.93
N GLY A 186 3.19 18.20 11.93
CA GLY A 186 4.05 17.02 11.83
C GLY A 186 4.81 16.92 10.50
N ASN A 187 4.17 17.28 9.38
CA ASN A 187 4.88 17.36 8.09
C ASN A 187 5.98 18.42 8.12
N ASP A 188 5.70 19.60 8.72
CA ASP A 188 6.69 20.67 8.85
C ASP A 188 7.89 20.24 9.71
N ILE A 189 7.62 19.63 10.87
CA ILE A 189 8.65 19.17 11.83
C ILE A 189 9.53 18.07 11.22
N LEU A 190 8.93 17.12 10.50
CA LEU A 190 9.62 15.95 9.96
C LEU A 190 10.27 16.20 8.58
N ALA A 191 10.06 17.36 7.96
CA ALA A 191 10.68 17.73 6.69
C ALA A 191 12.20 17.40 6.58
N PRO A 192 13.07 17.72 7.57
CA PRO A 192 14.50 17.40 7.49
C PRO A 192 14.82 15.89 7.63
N VAL A 193 13.92 15.11 8.22
CA VAL A 193 14.14 13.69 8.55
C VAL A 193 14.20 12.80 7.31
N TRP A 194 13.43 13.13 6.27
CA TRP A 194 13.27 12.32 5.05
C TRP A 194 14.56 12.11 4.25
N SER A 195 15.51 13.04 4.33
CA SER A 195 16.74 13.01 3.54
C SER A 195 17.79 12.02 4.04
N ASN A 196 17.70 11.60 5.31
CA ASN A 196 18.68 10.73 5.96
C ASN A 196 18.02 9.42 6.43
N PRO A 197 18.31 8.27 5.80
CA PRO A 197 17.67 6.99 6.12
C PRO A 197 17.83 6.56 7.59
N ALA A 198 18.97 6.85 8.23
CA ALA A 198 19.20 6.50 9.63
C ALA A 198 18.38 7.36 10.59
N ILE A 199 18.23 8.65 10.28
CA ILE A 199 17.39 9.58 11.07
C ILE A 199 15.91 9.23 10.86
N LEU A 200 15.49 8.96 9.63
CA LEU A 200 14.14 8.50 9.28
C LEU A 200 13.77 7.22 10.05
N ALA A 201 14.60 6.18 9.97
CA ALA A 201 14.35 4.93 10.67
C ALA A 201 14.22 5.13 12.20
N ARG A 202 15.05 6.00 12.78
CA ARG A 202 15.00 6.32 14.22
C ARG A 202 13.68 6.99 14.60
N HIS A 203 13.25 8.01 13.86
CA HIS A 203 12.01 8.73 14.15
C HIS A 203 10.77 7.87 13.89
N LYS A 204 10.79 7.07 12.83
CA LYS A 204 9.73 6.11 12.53
C LYS A 204 9.56 5.09 13.64
N ARG A 205 10.64 4.41 14.07
CA ARG A 205 10.59 3.46 15.20
C ARG A 205 10.09 4.11 16.50
N TYR A 206 10.49 5.36 16.75
CA TYR A 206 9.99 6.09 17.90
C TYR A 206 8.47 6.32 17.80
N ALA A 207 7.99 6.82 16.67
CA ALA A 207 6.56 7.02 16.41
C ALA A 207 5.75 5.72 16.49
N GLU A 208 6.25 4.63 15.88
CA GLU A 208 5.63 3.31 15.96
C GLU A 208 5.47 2.84 17.41
N ARG A 209 6.46 3.10 18.27
CA ARG A 209 6.41 2.71 19.68
C ARG A 209 5.47 3.58 20.51
N VAL A 210 5.42 4.89 20.26
CA VAL A 210 4.75 5.86 21.15
C VAL A 210 3.38 6.33 20.66
N LEU A 211 3.13 6.29 19.34
CA LEU A 211 1.91 6.78 18.71
C LEU A 211 1.02 5.65 18.23
N THR A 212 1.56 4.69 17.46
CA THR A 212 0.75 3.64 16.82
C THR A 212 -0.25 2.97 17.75
N PRO A 213 0.08 2.62 19.03
CA PRO A 213 -0.90 2.05 19.96
C PRO A 213 -2.19 2.88 20.14
N ASP A 214 -2.09 4.21 20.15
CA ASP A 214 -3.23 5.12 20.30
C ASP A 214 -4.02 5.31 18.97
N PHE A 215 -3.48 4.87 17.81
CA PHE A 215 -4.20 4.86 16.51
C PHE A 215 -4.87 3.52 16.21
N MET A 216 -4.40 2.40 16.77
CA MET A 216 -4.93 1.05 16.51
C MET A 216 -6.42 0.83 16.86
N PRO A 217 -7.05 1.59 17.77
CA PRO A 217 -8.51 1.54 17.92
C PRO A 217 -9.28 1.92 16.63
N GLY A 218 -8.69 2.72 15.74
CA GLY A 218 -9.31 3.07 14.47
C GLY A 218 -9.15 1.97 13.43
N ALA A 219 -10.25 1.33 13.02
CA ALA A 219 -10.23 0.15 12.14
C ALA A 219 -9.50 0.38 10.80
N VAL A 220 -9.60 1.59 10.23
CA VAL A 220 -8.92 1.93 8.97
C VAL A 220 -7.41 1.97 9.16
N MET A 221 -6.92 2.66 10.21
CA MET A 221 -5.49 2.79 10.50
C MET A 221 -4.88 1.44 10.89
N LYS A 222 -5.62 0.66 11.70
CA LYS A 222 -5.22 -0.69 12.09
C LYS A 222 -5.03 -1.59 10.87
N ARG A 223 -5.99 -1.60 9.94
CA ARG A 223 -5.88 -2.42 8.73
C ARG A 223 -4.73 -1.96 7.82
N CYS A 224 -4.46 -0.65 7.72
CA CYS A 224 -3.28 -0.15 7.01
C CYS A 224 -1.99 -0.70 7.62
N TYR A 225 -1.88 -0.69 8.96
CA TYR A 225 -0.69 -1.15 9.68
C TYR A 225 -0.51 -2.67 9.64
N GLU A 226 -1.58 -3.44 9.86
CA GLU A 226 -1.54 -4.90 9.89
C GLU A 226 -1.42 -5.55 8.51
N LYS A 227 -1.76 -4.82 7.44
CA LYS A 227 -1.58 -5.24 6.04
C LYS A 227 -2.10 -6.67 5.79
N PRO A 228 -3.37 -6.97 6.05
CA PRO A 228 -3.89 -8.35 6.01
C PRO A 228 -3.78 -9.00 4.61
N LEU A 229 -3.68 -8.20 3.55
CA LEU A 229 -3.45 -8.67 2.18
C LEU A 229 -1.99 -8.54 1.72
N GLY A 230 -1.07 -8.21 2.62
CA GLY A 230 0.36 -8.03 2.36
C GLY A 230 0.76 -6.61 1.94
N TYR A 231 -0.17 -5.66 1.90
CA TYR A 231 0.08 -4.25 1.58
C TYR A 231 -0.92 -3.32 2.30
N PRO A 232 -0.56 -2.06 2.60
CA PRO A 232 -1.34 -1.16 3.46
C PRO A 232 -2.53 -0.49 2.78
N GLY A 233 -2.51 -0.34 1.46
CA GLY A 233 -3.54 0.34 0.66
C GLY A 233 -4.49 -0.59 -0.07
N ASP A 234 -5.02 -1.61 0.62
CA ASP A 234 -5.91 -2.59 -0.02
C ASP A 234 -7.32 -2.06 -0.32
N TYR A 235 -8.08 -2.80 -1.15
CA TYR A 235 -9.38 -2.34 -1.63
C TYR A 235 -10.41 -2.10 -0.51
N GLN A 236 -10.27 -2.78 0.63
CA GLN A 236 -11.16 -2.57 1.79
C GLN A 236 -10.86 -1.25 2.50
N ILE A 237 -9.57 -0.85 2.59
CA ILE A 237 -9.20 0.49 3.07
C ILE A 237 -9.84 1.57 2.20
N MET A 238 -9.78 1.38 0.88
CA MET A 238 -10.39 2.31 -0.07
C MET A 238 -11.91 2.41 0.15
N ASN A 239 -12.58 1.27 0.32
CA ASN A 239 -14.02 1.22 0.59
C ASN A 239 -14.42 1.93 1.89
N TYR A 240 -13.62 1.85 2.96
CA TYR A 240 -13.90 2.65 4.15
C TYR A 240 -13.94 4.16 3.84
N VAL A 241 -13.04 4.65 2.98
CA VAL A 241 -13.03 6.05 2.56
C VAL A 241 -14.19 6.38 1.61
N TYR A 242 -14.58 5.46 0.73
CA TYR A 242 -15.68 5.70 -0.21
C TYR A 242 -17.06 5.71 0.48
N GLU A 243 -17.28 4.78 1.40
CA GLU A 243 -18.55 4.62 2.11
C GLU A 243 -18.70 5.61 3.27
N TRP A 244 -17.59 6.14 3.80
CA TRP A 244 -17.56 7.17 4.83
C TRP A 244 -18.32 6.77 6.12
N GLN A 245 -18.37 5.46 6.39
CA GLN A 245 -19.06 4.89 7.54
C GLN A 245 -18.25 5.02 8.83
N ARG A 246 -18.92 4.92 9.98
CA ARG A 246 -18.29 4.87 11.31
C ARG A 246 -18.11 3.43 11.75
N VAL A 247 -16.93 2.88 11.49
CA VAL A 247 -16.57 1.49 11.87
C VAL A 247 -15.90 1.45 13.24
N GLY A 248 -16.38 0.58 14.12
CA GLY A 248 -15.84 0.38 15.47
C GLY A 248 -16.89 -0.19 16.43
N ASN A 249 -16.44 -0.89 17.48
CA ASN A 249 -17.31 -1.48 18.50
C ASN A 249 -17.71 -0.46 19.58
N THR A 250 -16.87 0.53 19.82
CA THR A 250 -17.12 1.62 20.78
C THR A 250 -17.24 2.96 20.07
N PRO A 251 -17.86 3.99 20.69
CA PRO A 251 -17.85 5.35 20.18
C PRO A 251 -16.41 5.85 19.93
N TYR A 252 -15.48 5.57 20.85
CA TYR A 252 -14.09 5.99 20.70
C TYR A 252 -13.41 5.34 19.48
N GLU A 253 -13.61 4.04 19.25
CA GLU A 253 -13.09 3.37 18.05
C GLU A 253 -13.67 3.99 16.76
N LYS A 254 -14.97 4.31 16.75
CA LYS A 254 -15.63 5.00 15.62
C LYS A 254 -15.03 6.39 15.37
N LEU A 255 -14.73 7.13 16.45
CA LEU A 255 -14.06 8.44 16.35
C LEU A 255 -12.65 8.30 15.80
N LEU A 256 -11.89 7.28 16.18
CA LEU A 256 -10.53 7.06 15.67
C LEU A 256 -10.52 6.53 14.23
N HIS A 257 -11.51 5.72 13.88
CA HIS A 257 -11.76 5.37 12.49
C HIS A 257 -12.00 6.64 11.67
N ARG A 258 -12.85 7.55 12.17
CA ARG A 258 -13.11 8.84 11.52
C ARG A 258 -11.84 9.66 11.28
N ILE A 259 -10.94 9.73 12.25
CA ILE A 259 -9.64 10.39 12.11
C ILE A 259 -8.83 9.81 10.93
N GLY A 260 -8.74 8.49 10.83
CA GLY A 260 -8.03 7.85 9.73
C GLY A 260 -8.68 8.08 8.36
N ILE A 261 -10.02 8.08 8.31
CA ILE A 261 -10.77 8.38 7.08
C ILE A 261 -10.56 9.83 6.63
N GLU A 262 -10.50 10.78 7.56
CA GLU A 262 -10.17 12.17 7.25
C GLU A 262 -8.73 12.31 6.72
N THR A 263 -7.76 11.57 7.27
CA THR A 263 -6.39 11.52 6.74
C THR A 263 -6.34 10.92 5.33
N GLY A 264 -7.16 9.91 5.06
CA GLY A 264 -7.29 9.26 3.75
C GLY A 264 -8.26 9.94 2.77
N ALA A 265 -8.90 11.06 3.13
CA ALA A 265 -10.02 11.66 2.38
C ALA A 265 -9.70 11.95 0.90
N CYS A 266 -8.41 12.18 0.62
CA CYS A 266 -7.86 12.42 -0.71
C CYS A 266 -8.07 11.26 -1.71
N VAL A 267 -8.25 10.04 -1.20
CA VAL A 267 -8.62 8.86 -2.01
C VAL A 267 -10.04 9.01 -2.57
N GLY A 268 -10.97 9.52 -1.77
CA GLY A 268 -12.36 9.75 -2.22
C GLY A 268 -12.49 10.94 -3.18
N THR A 269 -11.73 12.01 -2.97
CA THR A 269 -11.77 13.19 -3.86
C THR A 269 -11.22 12.88 -5.26
N ARG A 270 -10.06 12.21 -5.36
CA ARG A 270 -9.49 11.81 -6.66
C ARG A 270 -10.40 10.86 -7.44
N LEU A 271 -11.09 9.97 -6.71
CA LEU A 271 -12.09 9.07 -7.29
C LEU A 271 -13.26 9.84 -7.89
N ARG A 272 -13.86 10.77 -7.12
CA ARG A 272 -15.00 11.59 -7.57
C ARG A 272 -14.64 12.52 -8.72
N MET A 273 -13.43 13.10 -8.72
CA MET A 273 -12.95 13.91 -9.86
C MET A 273 -12.87 13.07 -11.12
N THR A 274 -12.31 11.86 -11.04
CA THR A 274 -12.21 10.93 -12.17
C THR A 274 -13.59 10.48 -12.65
N GLN A 275 -14.51 10.14 -11.74
CA GLN A 275 -15.88 9.78 -12.07
C GLN A 275 -16.60 10.90 -12.85
N LYS A 276 -16.40 12.17 -12.46
CA LYS A 276 -16.93 13.33 -13.20
C LYS A 276 -16.36 13.43 -14.61
N LEU A 277 -15.04 13.22 -14.78
CA LEU A 277 -14.39 13.21 -16.10
C LEU A 277 -14.93 12.08 -16.99
N ILE A 278 -15.13 10.88 -16.42
CA ILE A 278 -15.74 9.74 -17.12
C ILE A 278 -17.18 10.09 -17.53
N ALA A 279 -17.99 10.59 -16.61
CA ALA A 279 -19.37 10.96 -16.89
C ALA A 279 -19.49 12.02 -17.99
N ALA A 280 -18.63 13.05 -17.95
CA ALA A 280 -18.55 14.07 -18.99
C ALA A 280 -18.17 13.46 -20.35
N ARG A 281 -17.15 12.59 -20.39
CA ARG A 281 -16.70 11.93 -21.62
C ARG A 281 -17.76 11.03 -22.23
N VAL A 282 -18.53 10.31 -21.40
CA VAL A 282 -19.66 9.49 -21.87
C VAL A 282 -20.77 10.37 -22.46
N ALA A 283 -21.00 11.55 -21.89
CA ALA A 283 -22.04 12.48 -22.34
C ALA A 283 -21.66 13.35 -23.54
N GLU A 284 -20.37 13.54 -23.85
CA GLU A 284 -19.89 14.41 -24.95
C GLU A 284 -20.48 14.07 -26.33
N GLN A 285 -20.68 12.78 -26.61
CA GLN A 285 -21.22 12.30 -27.89
C GLN A 285 -22.27 11.22 -27.64
N PRO A 286 -23.51 11.61 -27.27
CA PRO A 286 -24.61 10.67 -27.07
C PRO A 286 -24.90 9.89 -28.36
N GLY A 287 -25.37 8.65 -28.22
CA GLY A 287 -25.70 7.79 -29.37
C GLY A 287 -25.51 6.31 -29.07
N ASP A 288 -25.21 5.52 -30.11
CA ASP A 288 -25.10 4.05 -30.00
C ASP A 288 -23.67 3.52 -30.18
N THR A 289 -22.71 4.40 -30.48
CA THR A 289 -21.30 4.00 -30.54
C THR A 289 -20.79 3.71 -29.12
N PRO A 290 -20.24 2.52 -28.81
CA PRO A 290 -19.70 2.25 -27.49
C PRO A 290 -18.47 3.10 -27.17
N LEU A 291 -18.31 3.48 -25.90
CA LEU A 291 -17.09 4.08 -25.36
C LEU A 291 -16.32 3.02 -24.56
N ASN A 292 -15.08 2.76 -24.92
CA ASN A 292 -14.20 1.81 -24.23
C ASN A 292 -13.36 2.54 -23.18
N ILE A 293 -13.49 2.12 -21.93
CA ILE A 293 -12.80 2.71 -20.78
C ILE A 293 -12.05 1.61 -20.03
N ALA A 294 -10.77 1.83 -19.72
CA ALA A 294 -9.98 0.92 -18.92
C ALA A 294 -9.44 1.58 -17.64
N ASN A 295 -9.52 0.84 -16.52
CA ASN A 295 -8.93 1.21 -15.23
C ASN A 295 -7.81 0.21 -14.88
N LEU A 296 -6.57 0.70 -14.78
CA LEU A 296 -5.40 -0.10 -14.39
C LEU A 296 -5.09 0.06 -12.90
N GLY A 297 -5.09 -1.04 -12.16
CA GLY A 297 -5.03 -1.02 -10.70
C GLY A 297 -6.35 -0.51 -10.12
N CYS A 298 -7.45 -1.14 -10.53
CA CYS A 298 -8.79 -0.59 -10.32
C CYS A 298 -9.28 -0.64 -8.87
N GLY A 299 -8.67 -1.45 -8.00
CA GLY A 299 -9.19 -1.70 -6.66
C GLY A 299 -10.65 -2.17 -6.73
N SER A 300 -11.52 -1.61 -5.88
CA SER A 300 -12.96 -1.91 -5.88
C SER A 300 -13.74 -1.26 -7.04
N ALA A 301 -13.12 -0.36 -7.81
CA ALA A 301 -13.75 0.38 -8.91
C ALA A 301 -15.07 1.08 -8.52
N TYR A 302 -15.11 1.68 -7.32
CA TYR A 302 -16.28 2.36 -6.77
C TYR A 302 -16.86 3.38 -7.73
N GLU A 303 -16.01 4.15 -8.42
CA GLU A 303 -16.42 5.13 -9.43
C GLU A 303 -17.25 4.55 -10.55
N VAL A 304 -17.01 3.29 -10.93
CA VAL A 304 -17.67 2.64 -12.06
C VAL A 304 -19.06 2.19 -11.67
N TYR A 305 -19.20 1.36 -10.63
CA TYR A 305 -20.53 0.87 -10.26
C TYR A 305 -21.41 1.96 -9.68
N ASP A 306 -20.84 2.98 -9.03
CA ASP A 306 -21.60 4.12 -8.55
C ASP A 306 -22.08 5.00 -9.71
N TYR A 307 -21.26 5.22 -10.74
CA TYR A 307 -21.69 5.92 -11.95
C TYR A 307 -22.80 5.16 -12.69
N LEU A 308 -22.70 3.83 -12.75
CA LEU A 308 -23.71 3.01 -13.43
C LEU A 308 -25.08 3.04 -12.74
N LYS A 309 -25.23 3.60 -11.54
CA LYS A 309 -26.55 3.83 -10.90
C LYS A 309 -27.40 4.89 -11.58
N ILE A 310 -26.88 5.67 -12.54
CA ILE A 310 -27.68 6.66 -13.28
C ILE A 310 -28.86 6.01 -14.03
N ASP A 311 -29.96 6.75 -14.20
CA ASP A 311 -31.17 6.20 -14.84
C ASP A 311 -30.93 5.74 -16.28
N HIS A 312 -30.24 6.56 -17.07
CA HIS A 312 -30.00 6.31 -18.49
C HIS A 312 -28.57 6.65 -18.92
N LEU A 313 -27.92 5.73 -19.63
CA LEU A 313 -26.61 5.95 -20.24
C LEU A 313 -26.73 6.73 -21.57
N PRO A 314 -26.05 7.89 -21.70
CA PRO A 314 -26.05 8.69 -22.94
C PRO A 314 -25.59 7.92 -24.18
N ARG A 315 -24.70 6.94 -23.99
CA ARG A 315 -24.21 6.01 -25.02
C ARG A 315 -23.77 4.69 -24.38
N PRO A 316 -23.60 3.59 -25.14
CA PRO A 316 -23.09 2.37 -24.57
C PRO A 316 -21.67 2.54 -24.01
N VAL A 317 -21.36 1.87 -22.90
CA VAL A 317 -20.05 1.92 -22.23
C VAL A 317 -19.51 0.52 -21.96
N ASN A 318 -18.22 0.33 -22.23
CA ASN A 318 -17.50 -0.89 -21.93
C ASN A 318 -16.36 -0.57 -20.97
N PHE A 319 -16.48 -1.00 -19.71
CA PHE A 319 -15.44 -0.87 -18.70
C PHE A 319 -14.58 -2.13 -18.65
N THR A 320 -13.26 -1.96 -18.71
CA THR A 320 -12.27 -3.00 -18.42
C THR A 320 -11.57 -2.67 -17.12
N LEU A 321 -11.79 -3.50 -16.09
CA LEU A 321 -11.23 -3.35 -14.75
C LEU A 321 -10.06 -4.30 -14.59
N ILE A 322 -8.88 -3.78 -14.31
CA ILE A 322 -7.64 -4.56 -14.28
C ILE A 322 -7.00 -4.42 -12.90
N ASP A 323 -6.76 -5.53 -12.21
CA ASP A 323 -6.08 -5.53 -10.91
C ASP A 323 -5.31 -6.84 -10.68
N GLN A 324 -4.38 -6.83 -9.72
CA GLN A 324 -3.70 -8.03 -9.26
C GLN A 324 -4.53 -8.82 -8.24
N ASP A 325 -5.36 -8.12 -7.45
CA ASP A 325 -6.14 -8.70 -6.37
C ASP A 325 -7.48 -9.24 -6.88
N ASP A 326 -7.65 -10.56 -6.85
CA ASP A 326 -8.91 -11.22 -7.24
C ASP A 326 -10.09 -10.79 -6.36
N ARG A 327 -9.85 -10.38 -5.12
CA ARG A 327 -10.90 -9.99 -4.15
C ARG A 327 -11.42 -8.60 -4.49
N ALA A 328 -10.53 -7.71 -4.91
CA ALA A 328 -10.89 -6.39 -5.40
C ALA A 328 -11.72 -6.50 -6.69
N LEU A 329 -11.30 -7.34 -7.64
CA LEU A 329 -12.05 -7.59 -8.87
C LEU A 329 -13.41 -8.25 -8.63
N THR A 330 -13.47 -9.23 -7.71
CA THR A 330 -14.74 -9.87 -7.31
C THR A 330 -15.70 -8.84 -6.74
N HIS A 331 -15.23 -8.01 -5.81
CA HIS A 331 -16.03 -6.94 -5.24
C HIS A 331 -16.53 -5.96 -6.31
N ALA A 332 -15.66 -5.50 -7.20
CA ALA A 332 -16.03 -4.60 -8.29
C ALA A 332 -17.11 -5.22 -9.20
N TYR A 333 -16.95 -6.49 -9.57
CA TYR A 333 -17.90 -7.20 -10.44
C TYR A 333 -19.26 -7.37 -9.77
N GLU A 334 -19.30 -7.84 -8.52
CA GLU A 334 -20.55 -8.07 -7.77
C GLU A 334 -21.37 -6.78 -7.60
N HIS A 335 -20.72 -5.64 -7.41
CA HIS A 335 -21.42 -4.35 -7.26
C HIS A 335 -21.83 -3.74 -8.60
N ALA A 336 -21.05 -3.97 -9.67
CA ALA A 336 -21.37 -3.44 -10.99
C ALA A 336 -22.42 -4.26 -11.74
N TYR A 337 -22.46 -5.58 -11.54
CA TYR A 337 -23.30 -6.50 -12.33
C TYR A 337 -24.81 -6.18 -12.28
N PRO A 338 -25.43 -5.86 -11.12
CA PRO A 338 -26.83 -5.46 -11.08
C PRO A 338 -27.13 -4.25 -11.97
N GLU A 339 -26.26 -3.25 -11.95
CA GLU A 339 -26.41 -2.04 -12.78
C GLU A 339 -26.19 -2.34 -14.26
N VAL A 340 -25.24 -3.22 -14.59
CA VAL A 340 -25.01 -3.68 -15.96
C VAL A 340 -26.28 -4.32 -16.56
N ILE A 341 -26.95 -5.18 -15.80
CA ILE A 341 -28.21 -5.81 -16.22
C ILE A 341 -29.32 -4.77 -16.41
N ARG A 342 -29.42 -3.79 -15.50
CA ARG A 342 -30.42 -2.71 -15.58
C ARG A 342 -30.30 -1.88 -16.87
N HIS A 343 -29.07 -1.71 -17.38
CA HIS A 343 -28.80 -0.97 -18.62
C HIS A 343 -29.06 -1.77 -19.90
N ALA A 344 -29.62 -2.99 -19.82
CA ALA A 344 -30.12 -3.77 -20.96
C ALA A 344 -29.15 -3.84 -22.16
N GLY A 345 -27.86 -4.09 -21.89
CA GLY A 345 -26.81 -4.22 -22.91
C GLY A 345 -26.11 -2.92 -23.31
N ARG A 346 -26.53 -1.76 -22.76
CA ARG A 346 -25.80 -0.48 -22.92
C ARG A 346 -24.60 -0.34 -21.97
N ALA A 347 -24.47 -1.20 -20.97
CA ALA A 347 -23.28 -1.28 -20.12
C ALA A 347 -22.63 -2.65 -20.24
N LYS A 348 -21.30 -2.69 -20.21
CA LYS A 348 -20.51 -3.91 -20.01
C LYS A 348 -19.38 -3.62 -19.03
N VAL A 349 -19.15 -4.56 -18.12
CA VAL A 349 -18.02 -4.52 -17.18
C VAL A 349 -17.32 -5.86 -17.27
N GLN A 350 -16.02 -5.83 -17.56
CA GLN A 350 -15.16 -7.00 -17.59
C GLN A 350 -13.99 -6.82 -16.63
N CYS A 351 -13.63 -7.89 -15.93
CA CYS A 351 -12.52 -7.92 -14.98
C CYS A 351 -11.37 -8.74 -15.57
N LEU A 352 -10.15 -8.23 -15.46
CA LEU A 352 -8.94 -8.88 -15.92
C LEU A 352 -7.92 -8.92 -14.79
N GLN A 353 -7.68 -10.12 -14.25
CA GLN A 353 -6.63 -10.30 -13.26
C GLN A 353 -5.25 -10.29 -13.93
N ALA A 354 -4.36 -9.44 -13.45
CA ALA A 354 -2.99 -9.33 -13.93
C ALA A 354 -2.03 -9.08 -12.77
N SER A 355 -0.94 -9.85 -12.71
CA SER A 355 0.09 -9.65 -11.67
C SER A 355 0.68 -8.24 -11.75
N PHE A 356 1.26 -7.75 -10.64
CA PHE A 356 1.93 -6.45 -10.62
C PHE A 356 2.96 -6.26 -11.75
N ALA A 357 3.73 -7.31 -12.05
CA ALA A 357 4.70 -7.28 -13.14
C ALA A 357 4.06 -7.12 -14.53
N GLN A 358 2.85 -7.67 -14.73
CA GLN A 358 2.07 -7.47 -15.96
C GLN A 358 1.45 -6.07 -16.01
N LEU A 359 0.97 -5.53 -14.89
CA LEU A 359 0.47 -4.15 -14.82
C LEU A 359 1.55 -3.14 -15.26
N LEU A 360 2.82 -3.37 -14.86
CA LEU A 360 3.95 -2.54 -15.28
C LEU A 360 4.36 -2.70 -16.75
N LYS A 361 3.80 -3.68 -17.46
CA LYS A 361 4.01 -3.93 -18.89
C LYS A 361 2.68 -3.80 -19.64
N ALA A 362 1.96 -2.72 -19.35
CA ALA A 362 0.59 -2.52 -19.80
C ALA A 362 0.43 -2.68 -21.32
N GLY A 363 1.41 -2.28 -22.14
CA GLY A 363 1.32 -2.45 -23.61
C GLY A 363 0.95 -3.88 -24.05
N ALA A 364 1.53 -4.91 -23.43
CA ALA A 364 1.20 -6.30 -23.76
C ALA A 364 -0.20 -6.72 -23.27
N LEU A 365 -0.66 -6.15 -22.16
CA LEU A 365 -1.98 -6.41 -21.60
C LEU A 365 -3.09 -5.81 -22.47
N PHE A 366 -2.87 -4.60 -22.96
CA PHE A 366 -3.82 -3.86 -23.78
C PHE A 366 -3.87 -4.32 -25.24
N GLN A 367 -2.85 -5.03 -25.74
CA GLN A 367 -2.90 -5.68 -27.07
C GLN A 367 -4.05 -6.70 -27.21
N ALA A 368 -4.50 -7.29 -26.10
CA ALA A 368 -5.65 -8.20 -26.07
C ALA A 368 -6.99 -7.47 -25.88
N LEU A 369 -6.99 -6.15 -25.71
CA LEU A 369 -8.17 -5.34 -25.48
C LEU A 369 -8.54 -4.53 -26.73
N PRO A 370 -9.82 -4.16 -26.90
CA PRO A 370 -10.19 -3.16 -27.89
C PRO A 370 -9.43 -1.84 -27.65
N PRO A 371 -9.21 -1.01 -28.68
CA PRO A 371 -8.64 0.31 -28.49
C PRO A 371 -9.49 1.13 -27.50
N GLN A 372 -8.84 1.89 -26.61
CA GLN A 372 -9.49 2.55 -25.47
C GLN A 372 -9.67 4.04 -25.73
N ASP A 373 -10.87 4.57 -25.44
CA ASP A 373 -11.18 5.99 -25.51
C ASP A 373 -10.70 6.72 -24.24
N VAL A 374 -10.70 6.02 -23.10
CA VAL A 374 -10.14 6.50 -21.84
C VAL A 374 -9.34 5.38 -21.17
N ILE A 375 -8.15 5.71 -20.69
CA ILE A 375 -7.38 4.87 -19.78
C ILE A 375 -7.12 5.68 -18.52
N TYR A 376 -7.29 5.07 -17.34
CA TYR A 376 -6.97 5.74 -16.09
C TYR A 376 -6.37 4.82 -15.03
N SER A 377 -5.67 5.42 -14.07
CA SER A 377 -5.05 4.74 -12.92
C SER A 377 -4.89 5.73 -11.77
N LEU A 378 -5.49 5.44 -10.62
CA LEU A 378 -5.62 6.44 -9.53
C LEU A 378 -4.75 6.17 -8.30
N GLY A 379 -4.31 4.93 -8.07
CA GLY A 379 -3.52 4.55 -6.89
C GLY A 379 -2.18 3.89 -7.21
N LEU A 380 -2.01 3.34 -8.42
CA LEU A 380 -0.81 2.58 -8.77
C LEU A 380 0.46 3.47 -8.79
N TYR A 381 0.34 4.71 -9.26
CA TYR A 381 1.45 5.64 -9.43
C TYR A 381 2.10 6.07 -8.12
N ASP A 382 1.35 6.03 -7.02
CA ASP A 382 1.82 6.34 -5.67
C ASP A 382 2.96 5.39 -5.23
N TYR A 383 3.17 4.26 -5.91
CA TYR A 383 4.21 3.27 -5.59
C TYR A 383 5.34 3.19 -6.63
N LEU A 384 5.25 3.95 -7.73
CA LEU A 384 6.19 3.82 -8.83
C LEU A 384 7.30 4.86 -8.73
N SER A 385 8.56 4.43 -8.87
CA SER A 385 9.67 5.37 -9.06
C SER A 385 9.47 6.21 -10.32
N ALA A 386 10.07 7.40 -10.40
CA ALA A 386 9.94 8.30 -11.55
C ALA A 386 10.15 7.59 -12.90
N ARG A 387 11.21 6.77 -13.00
CA ARG A 387 11.51 5.96 -14.20
C ARG A 387 10.39 4.98 -14.56
N ARG A 388 9.83 4.26 -13.57
CA ARG A 388 8.76 3.27 -13.81
C ARG A 388 7.44 3.95 -14.14
N ALA A 389 7.12 5.03 -13.43
CA ALA A 389 5.92 5.83 -13.67
C ALA A 389 5.91 6.39 -15.09
N ARG A 390 7.02 6.99 -15.54
CA ARG A 390 7.15 7.51 -16.91
C ARG A 390 7.04 6.40 -17.95
N ALA A 391 7.74 5.28 -17.77
CA ALA A 391 7.65 4.14 -18.68
C ALA A 391 6.19 3.64 -18.81
N LEU A 392 5.50 3.46 -17.69
CA LEU A 392 4.09 3.06 -17.69
C LEU A 392 3.18 4.10 -18.35
N THR A 393 3.41 5.40 -18.11
CA THR A 393 2.65 6.48 -18.76
C THR A 393 2.78 6.42 -20.28
N HIS A 394 4.00 6.26 -20.81
CA HIS A 394 4.22 6.15 -22.25
C HIS A 394 3.55 4.90 -22.83
N ASP A 395 3.67 3.77 -22.14
CA ASP A 395 3.04 2.51 -22.55
C ASP A 395 1.52 2.63 -22.60
N LEU A 396 0.88 3.21 -21.57
CA LEU A 396 -0.57 3.43 -21.53
C LEU A 396 -1.01 4.44 -22.59
N TYR A 397 -0.28 5.54 -22.75
CA TYR A 397 -0.61 6.57 -23.74
C TYR A 397 -0.58 6.04 -25.18
N ALA A 398 0.29 5.07 -25.48
CA ALA A 398 0.30 4.40 -26.77
C ALA A 398 -1.02 3.66 -27.07
N GLN A 399 -1.72 3.17 -26.04
CA GLN A 399 -2.97 2.40 -26.14
C GLN A 399 -4.23 3.27 -26.17
N VAL A 400 -4.11 4.55 -25.81
CA VAL A 400 -5.19 5.53 -25.94
C VAL A 400 -5.46 5.80 -27.43
N LYS A 401 -6.72 5.81 -27.85
CA LYS A 401 -7.11 6.18 -29.22
C LYS A 401 -6.76 7.65 -29.52
N PRO A 402 -6.56 8.02 -30.80
CA PRO A 402 -6.64 9.42 -31.20
C PRO A 402 -7.95 10.07 -30.71
N GLY A 403 -7.86 11.29 -30.14
CA GLY A 403 -8.98 11.97 -29.48
C GLY A 403 -9.40 11.37 -28.13
N GLY A 404 -8.62 10.42 -27.59
CA GLY A 404 -8.84 9.80 -26.28
C GLY A 404 -8.10 10.50 -25.15
N LYS A 405 -8.29 10.01 -23.92
CA LYS A 405 -7.73 10.61 -22.70
C LYS A 405 -6.96 9.59 -21.85
N LEU A 406 -5.83 10.00 -21.28
CA LEU A 406 -5.16 9.31 -20.18
C LEU A 406 -5.34 10.11 -18.89
N ILE A 407 -5.84 9.48 -17.83
CA ILE A 407 -6.06 10.14 -16.52
C ILE A 407 -5.22 9.44 -15.45
N LEU A 408 -4.31 10.19 -14.82
CA LEU A 408 -3.40 9.67 -13.80
C LEU A 408 -3.60 10.46 -12.51
N ALA A 409 -3.55 9.79 -11.36
CA ALA A 409 -3.48 10.48 -10.07
C ALA A 409 -2.22 10.10 -9.30
N ASN A 410 -1.71 11.04 -8.51
CA ASN A 410 -0.62 10.78 -7.58
C ASN A 410 -0.74 11.63 -6.31
N VAL A 411 -0.27 11.11 -5.19
CA VAL A 411 -0.05 11.89 -3.97
C VAL A 411 0.91 13.06 -4.21
N LYS A 412 0.48 14.25 -3.82
CA LYS A 412 1.19 15.52 -3.98
C LYS A 412 2.13 15.74 -2.81
N LYS A 413 3.37 16.15 -3.09
CA LYS A 413 4.30 16.66 -2.08
C LYS A 413 3.81 18.02 -1.56
N GLY A 414 3.77 18.18 -0.24
CA GLY A 414 3.35 19.42 0.39
C GLY A 414 3.02 19.27 1.87
N ARG A 415 2.75 20.41 2.51
CA ARG A 415 2.43 20.50 3.93
C ARG A 415 1.15 19.74 4.29
N GLU A 416 0.17 19.75 3.40
CA GLU A 416 -1.12 19.10 3.58
C GLU A 416 -1.08 17.60 3.26
N SER A 417 0.02 17.09 2.71
CA SER A 417 0.14 15.70 2.27
C SER A 417 0.00 14.71 3.43
N CYS A 418 -0.52 13.52 3.17
CA CYS A 418 -0.67 12.47 4.18
C CYS A 418 0.64 11.71 4.47
N GLU A 419 1.80 12.28 4.17
CA GLU A 419 3.11 11.61 4.15
C GLU A 419 3.52 11.07 5.52
N TRP A 420 3.62 11.92 6.55
CA TRP A 420 4.08 11.43 7.85
C TRP A 420 3.07 10.50 8.56
N PRO A 421 1.74 10.73 8.58
CA PRO A 421 0.82 9.82 9.26
C PRO A 421 0.81 8.44 8.61
N LEU A 422 0.94 8.36 7.28
CA LEU A 422 1.02 7.07 6.60
C LEU A 422 2.35 6.37 6.88
N GLU A 423 3.47 7.05 6.68
CA GLU A 423 4.79 6.43 6.85
C GLU A 423 5.08 6.05 8.32
N PHE A 424 4.80 6.94 9.28
CA PHE A 424 5.26 6.80 10.66
C PHE A 424 4.27 6.07 11.56
N VAL A 425 2.97 6.07 11.24
CA VAL A 425 1.94 5.44 12.08
C VAL A 425 1.47 4.11 11.50
N THR A 426 1.33 4.03 10.17
CA THR A 426 0.77 2.83 9.50
C THR A 426 1.78 2.06 8.66
N ASP A 427 3.05 2.44 8.69
CA ASP A 427 4.12 1.81 7.89
C ASP A 427 3.74 1.77 6.39
N TRP A 428 3.13 2.85 5.90
CA TRP A 428 2.66 2.98 4.52
C TRP A 428 3.51 4.00 3.76
N SER A 429 4.51 3.50 3.04
CA SER A 429 5.38 4.32 2.19
C SER A 429 4.76 4.57 0.81
N LEU A 430 4.69 5.84 0.42
CA LEU A 430 4.27 6.32 -0.89
C LEU A 430 5.31 7.25 -1.52
N ILE A 431 5.22 7.46 -2.83
CA ILE A 431 6.07 8.36 -3.61
C ILE A 431 5.28 9.63 -3.91
N TYR A 432 5.58 10.67 -3.14
CA TYR A 432 5.01 12.01 -3.28
C TYR A 432 5.71 12.78 -4.40
N ARG A 433 4.91 13.44 -5.26
CA ARG A 433 5.39 14.14 -6.46
C ARG A 433 5.10 15.64 -6.39
N THR A 434 5.96 16.45 -6.99
CA THR A 434 5.63 17.84 -7.32
C THR A 434 4.84 17.92 -8.64
N GLU A 435 4.38 19.11 -9.03
CA GLU A 435 3.74 19.30 -10.33
C GLU A 435 4.72 19.05 -11.49
N GLU A 436 5.98 19.46 -11.32
CA GLU A 436 7.05 19.22 -12.29
C GLU A 436 7.27 17.72 -12.49
N ASP A 437 7.30 16.93 -11.41
CA ASP A 437 7.39 15.47 -11.49
C ASP A 437 6.23 14.85 -12.28
N MET A 438 5.01 15.39 -12.12
CA MET A 438 3.84 14.94 -12.87
C MET A 438 3.97 15.26 -14.36
N ARG A 439 4.38 16.48 -14.70
CA ARG A 439 4.60 16.91 -16.10
C ARG A 439 5.73 16.13 -16.76
N ALA A 440 6.77 15.77 -16.01
CA ALA A 440 7.87 14.94 -16.50
C ALA A 440 7.42 13.53 -16.95
N LEU A 441 6.28 13.03 -16.48
CA LEU A 441 5.75 11.71 -16.89
C LEU A 441 5.33 11.64 -18.35
N VAL A 442 5.01 12.78 -18.97
CA VAL A 442 4.51 12.87 -20.36
C VAL A 442 5.52 13.49 -21.32
N GLU A 443 6.72 13.84 -20.85
CA GLU A 443 7.77 14.41 -21.69
C GLU A 443 8.15 13.48 -22.85
N GLY A 444 8.13 14.02 -24.06
CA GLY A 444 8.43 13.29 -25.30
C GLY A 444 7.21 12.60 -25.93
N LEU A 445 6.02 12.74 -25.36
CA LEU A 445 4.77 12.33 -25.99
C LEU A 445 4.21 13.46 -26.87
N ASN A 446 3.56 13.09 -27.98
CA ASN A 446 2.80 14.03 -28.80
C ASN A 446 1.40 14.24 -28.18
N VAL A 447 1.30 15.19 -27.25
CA VAL A 447 0.07 15.50 -26.49
C VAL A 447 -0.62 16.74 -27.06
N GLU A 448 -1.95 16.75 -27.07
CA GLU A 448 -2.73 17.93 -27.46
C GLU A 448 -2.82 18.93 -26.30
N SER A 449 -3.10 18.41 -25.11
CA SER A 449 -3.26 19.19 -23.89
C SER A 449 -2.89 18.36 -22.66
N VAL A 450 -2.42 19.04 -21.61
CA VAL A 450 -2.12 18.43 -20.31
C VAL A 450 -2.63 19.35 -19.21
N THR A 451 -3.59 18.88 -18.42
CA THR A 451 -4.04 19.57 -17.20
C THR A 451 -3.55 18.81 -15.97
N VAL A 452 -3.16 19.56 -14.94
CA VAL A 452 -2.81 19.02 -13.63
C VAL A 452 -3.61 19.79 -12.61
N GLU A 453 -4.58 19.14 -11.98
CA GLU A 453 -5.46 19.74 -10.98
C GLU A 453 -5.11 19.22 -9.59
N VAL A 454 -5.14 20.12 -8.61
CA VAL A 454 -5.01 19.77 -7.20
C VAL A 454 -6.40 19.53 -6.62
N ASP A 455 -6.57 18.42 -5.90
CA ASP A 455 -7.84 18.11 -5.27
C ASP A 455 -8.20 19.03 -4.09
N ALA A 456 -9.45 18.98 -3.64
CA ALA A 456 -9.92 19.82 -2.54
C ALA A 456 -9.20 19.56 -1.20
N THR A 457 -8.57 18.39 -1.01
CA THR A 457 -7.76 18.10 0.18
C THR A 457 -6.30 18.58 0.08
N GLN A 458 -5.88 19.11 -1.08
CA GLN A 458 -4.50 19.52 -1.36
C GLN A 458 -3.47 18.37 -1.31
N CYS A 459 -3.94 17.12 -1.32
CA CYS A 459 -3.11 15.93 -1.18
C CYS A 459 -2.85 15.22 -2.51
N ILE A 460 -3.60 15.50 -3.58
CA ILE A 460 -3.53 14.77 -4.85
C ILE A 460 -3.33 15.72 -6.02
N TYR A 461 -2.50 15.29 -6.95
CA TYR A 461 -2.54 15.74 -8.33
C TYR A 461 -3.37 14.76 -9.17
N LEU A 462 -4.35 15.28 -9.91
CA LEU A 462 -5.02 14.57 -10.99
C LEU A 462 -4.57 15.17 -12.32
N MET A 463 -3.90 14.37 -13.14
CA MET A 463 -3.41 14.78 -14.45
C MET A 463 -4.28 14.16 -15.55
N VAL A 464 -4.76 15.00 -16.46
CA VAL A 464 -5.47 14.57 -17.67
C VAL A 464 -4.61 14.92 -18.88
N VAL A 465 -4.39 13.94 -19.75
CA VAL A 465 -3.57 14.05 -20.96
C VAL A 465 -4.46 13.75 -22.16
N ASP A 466 -4.63 14.74 -23.03
CA ASP A 466 -5.39 14.59 -24.27
C ASP A 466 -4.50 14.10 -25.41
N LYS A 467 -5.00 13.12 -26.16
CA LYS A 467 -4.34 12.61 -27.35
C LYS A 467 -4.89 13.28 -28.60
N PRO A 468 -4.04 13.84 -29.48
CA PRO A 468 -4.48 14.44 -30.74
C PRO A 468 -5.38 13.47 -31.54
N ALA A 469 -6.36 14.03 -32.24
CA ALA A 469 -7.34 13.31 -33.05
C ALA A 469 -6.76 12.65 -34.32
#